data_AF-A0A395QZK0-F1
#
_entry.id   AF-A0A395QZK0-F1
#
_cell.length_a   1.000
_cell.length_b   1.000
_cell.length_c   1.000
_cell.angle_alpha   90.00
_cell.angle_beta   90.00
_cell.angle_gamma   90.00
#
_symmetry.space_group_name_H-M   'P 1'
#
loop_
_entity.id
_entity.type
_entity.pdbx_description
1 polymer ?
#
loop_
_entity_poly.entity_id
_entity_poly.type
_entity_poly.pdbx_seq_one_letter_code
_entity_poly.pdbx_strand_id
1 'polypeptide(L)'
;MSQTPVPQARQLARLGDDATLLHAPQHSDCRLRSRLEHFIHDCFAVTYGADVQQFMPELLGLCQLGELRAGVGMRGGAEGPLFLEHYLDQPVCDAIRQHTDLPVHRERVVEVGNLAALAPGAGRLLIIALTHYLATSGYTWVVFTGTPMLLNSFQRLTLSPIDLGPADPLRLGEARLEWGSYYATQPRVMAGYIPEGFNQLQRRGLFERMRYQPDYLQTGPEIANDCA
;
A
#
# COMPACT_ATOMS: atom_id res chain seq x y z
N MET A 1 -33.71 17.67 14.70
CA MET A 1 -32.33 17.29 15.06
C MET A 1 -31.66 16.77 13.80
N SER A 2 -31.12 17.69 13.00
CA SER A 2 -30.49 17.35 11.72
C SER A 2 -29.05 16.95 12.01
N GLN A 3 -28.76 15.64 12.01
CA GLN A 3 -27.39 15.16 12.05
C GLN A 3 -26.79 15.34 10.65
N THR A 4 -25.94 16.34 10.50
CA THR A 4 -25.03 16.48 9.36
C THR A 4 -24.15 15.23 9.32
N PRO A 5 -24.00 14.53 8.17
CA PRO A 5 -23.12 13.37 8.12
C PRO A 5 -21.68 13.86 8.26
N VAL A 6 -21.02 13.49 9.35
CA VAL A 6 -19.57 13.68 9.47
C VAL A 6 -18.93 12.77 8.43
N PRO A 7 -18.21 13.29 7.42
CA PRO A 7 -17.47 12.42 6.52
C PRO A 7 -16.25 11.89 7.30
N GLN A 8 -16.39 10.78 8.02
CA GLN A 8 -15.32 10.18 8.86
C GLN A 8 -14.20 9.49 8.04
N ALA A 9 -14.21 9.69 6.73
CA ALA A 9 -13.27 9.15 5.77
C ALA A 9 -12.70 10.32 4.96
N ARG A 10 -11.37 10.36 4.84
CA ARG A 10 -10.71 11.27 3.91
C ARG A 10 -10.69 10.60 2.53
N GLN A 11 -11.40 11.17 1.56
CA GLN A 11 -11.24 10.77 0.16
C GLN A 11 -9.84 11.20 -0.29
N LEU A 12 -9.08 10.25 -0.85
CA LEU A 12 -7.75 10.48 -1.38
C LEU A 12 -7.78 10.63 -2.89
N ALA A 13 -8.56 9.81 -3.58
CA ALA A 13 -8.66 9.87 -5.02
C ALA A 13 -9.96 9.24 -5.52
N ARG A 14 -10.33 9.60 -6.75
CA ARG A 14 -11.39 8.99 -7.54
C ARG A 14 -10.80 8.31 -8.77
N LEU A 15 -11.36 7.15 -9.11
CA LEU A 15 -10.99 6.38 -10.28
C LEU A 15 -12.26 6.11 -11.12
N GLY A 16 -12.26 6.62 -12.35
CA GLY A 16 -13.35 6.51 -13.31
C GLY A 16 -14.49 7.48 -13.03
N ASP A 17 -15.61 7.22 -13.69
CA ASP A 17 -16.81 8.08 -13.67
C ASP A 17 -17.67 7.85 -12.42
N ASP A 18 -17.08 8.01 -11.24
CA ASP A 18 -17.76 8.09 -9.93
C ASP A 18 -18.05 6.79 -9.16
N ALA A 19 -17.66 5.63 -9.66
CA ALA A 19 -17.92 4.38 -8.94
C ALA A 19 -16.81 3.97 -7.96
N THR A 20 -15.55 4.35 -8.18
CA THR A 20 -14.42 3.84 -7.39
C THR A 20 -13.66 4.95 -6.67
N LEU A 21 -13.50 4.81 -5.36
CA LEU A 21 -12.89 5.80 -4.49
C LEU A 21 -11.78 5.16 -3.66
N LEU A 22 -10.66 5.88 -3.50
CA LEU A 22 -9.62 5.58 -2.54
C LEU A 22 -9.86 6.42 -1.28
N HIS A 23 -9.97 5.78 -0.12
CA HIS A 23 -10.18 6.45 1.16
C HIS A 23 -9.11 6.09 2.18
N ALA A 24 -8.82 7.03 3.08
CA ALA A 24 -8.10 6.79 4.32
C ALA A 24 -9.03 7.08 5.52
N PRO A 25 -8.92 6.30 6.62
CA PRO A 25 -9.40 6.72 7.92
C PRO A 25 -8.85 8.09 8.28
N GLN A 26 -9.66 8.96 8.89
CA GLN A 26 -9.16 10.24 9.38
C GLN A 26 -8.33 10.06 10.66
N HIS A 27 -8.73 9.14 11.55
CA HIS A 27 -8.14 8.89 12.87
C HIS A 27 -8.15 7.37 13.13
N SER A 28 -7.43 6.91 14.16
CA SER A 28 -7.38 5.48 14.55
C SER A 28 -8.75 4.90 14.92
N ASP A 29 -9.62 5.72 15.52
CA ASP A 29 -10.86 5.22 16.12
C ASP A 29 -12.09 5.42 15.21
N CYS A 30 -11.88 5.79 13.95
CA CYS A 30 -12.99 6.06 13.04
C CYS A 30 -13.60 4.78 12.46
N ARG A 31 -14.91 4.81 12.16
CA ARG A 31 -15.66 3.64 11.67
C ARG A 31 -15.05 3.00 10.41
N LEU A 32 -14.43 3.81 9.53
CA LEU A 32 -13.78 3.29 8.33
C LEU A 32 -12.59 2.41 8.67
N ARG A 33 -11.79 2.78 9.69
CA ARG A 33 -10.65 1.96 10.13
C ARG A 33 -11.12 0.57 10.56
N SER A 34 -12.08 0.50 11.48
CA SER A 34 -12.61 -0.79 11.92
C SER A 34 -13.15 -1.62 10.75
N ARG A 35 -13.86 -0.99 9.80
CA ARG A 35 -14.32 -1.69 8.59
C ARG A 35 -13.18 -2.24 7.74
N LEU A 36 -12.08 -1.51 7.59
CA LEU A 36 -10.89 -1.96 6.86
C LEU A 36 -10.19 -3.11 7.57
N GLU A 37 -10.01 -3.00 8.89
CA GLU A 37 -9.39 -4.07 9.70
C GLU A 37 -10.19 -5.37 9.60
N HIS A 38 -11.53 -5.31 9.77
CA HIS A 38 -12.40 -6.48 9.60
C HIS A 38 -12.35 -7.02 8.17
N PHE A 39 -12.41 -6.15 7.16
CA PHE A 39 -12.32 -6.57 5.76
C PHE A 39 -11.00 -7.31 5.46
N ILE A 40 -9.87 -6.77 5.93
CA ILE A 40 -8.55 -7.36 5.73
C ILE A 40 -8.49 -8.70 6.49
N HIS A 41 -8.87 -8.72 7.77
CA HIS A 41 -8.94 -9.94 8.57
C HIS A 41 -9.72 -11.04 7.85
N ASP A 42 -10.95 -10.75 7.40
CA ASP A 42 -11.82 -11.73 6.75
C ASP A 42 -11.22 -12.25 5.45
N CYS A 43 -10.58 -11.39 4.66
CA CYS A 43 -9.89 -11.83 3.44
C CYS A 43 -8.74 -12.80 3.75
N PHE A 44 -7.94 -12.51 4.78
CA PHE A 44 -6.85 -13.39 5.20
C PHE A 44 -7.37 -14.70 5.81
N ALA A 45 -8.43 -14.64 6.62
CA ALA A 45 -9.09 -15.81 7.19
C ALA A 45 -9.66 -16.73 6.11
N VAL A 46 -10.39 -16.18 5.13
CA VAL A 46 -10.97 -16.96 4.02
C VAL A 46 -9.88 -17.54 3.11
N THR A 47 -8.84 -16.77 2.80
CA THR A 47 -7.82 -17.19 1.82
C THR A 47 -6.80 -18.16 2.41
N TYR A 48 -6.40 -17.92 3.67
CA TYR A 48 -5.26 -18.61 4.28
C TYR A 48 -5.61 -19.38 5.55
N GLY A 49 -6.82 -19.23 6.11
CA GLY A 49 -7.12 -19.69 7.47
C GLY A 49 -6.32 -18.94 8.52
N ALA A 50 -5.97 -17.67 8.25
CA ALA A 50 -5.20 -16.81 9.12
C ALA A 50 -6.10 -16.00 10.06
N ASP A 51 -5.63 -15.71 11.26
CA ASP A 51 -6.27 -14.84 12.27
C ASP A 51 -5.36 -13.62 12.48
N VAL A 52 -5.38 -12.71 11.51
CA VAL A 52 -4.53 -11.50 11.52
C VAL A 52 -5.19 -10.43 12.37
N GLN A 53 -4.60 -10.11 13.53
CA GLN A 53 -5.13 -9.11 14.46
C GLN A 53 -4.29 -7.82 14.52
N GLN A 54 -3.11 -7.83 13.89
CA GLN A 54 -2.20 -6.69 13.85
C GLN A 54 -2.25 -6.00 12.48
N PHE A 55 -2.51 -4.70 12.51
CA PHE A 55 -2.63 -3.87 11.31
C PHE A 55 -1.65 -2.70 11.36
N MET A 56 -1.22 -2.26 10.19
CA MET A 56 -0.37 -1.09 10.05
C MET A 56 -1.05 0.22 10.53
N PRO A 57 -0.26 1.23 10.91
CA PRO A 57 -0.76 2.48 11.49
C PRO A 57 -1.58 3.30 10.51
N GLU A 58 -1.31 3.20 9.21
CA GLU A 58 -2.16 3.78 8.17
C GLU A 58 -2.83 2.66 7.37
N LEU A 59 -4.13 2.82 7.07
CA LEU A 59 -4.87 1.92 6.22
C LEU A 59 -5.53 2.70 5.08
N LEU A 60 -5.55 2.13 3.88
CA LEU A 60 -6.24 2.68 2.73
C LEU A 60 -7.24 1.66 2.19
N GLY A 61 -8.39 2.15 1.73
CA GLY A 61 -9.47 1.33 1.18
C GLY A 61 -9.84 1.74 -0.22
N LEU A 62 -9.95 0.78 -1.13
CA LEU A 62 -10.58 0.94 -2.44
C LEU A 62 -12.04 0.54 -2.33
N CYS A 63 -12.94 1.52 -2.38
CA CYS A 63 -14.38 1.32 -2.37
C CYS A 63 -14.93 1.40 -3.79
N GLN A 64 -15.82 0.49 -4.16
CA GLN A 64 -16.59 0.56 -5.40
C GLN A 64 -18.08 0.55 -5.07
N LEU A 65 -18.83 1.57 -5.50
CA LEU A 65 -20.26 1.73 -5.21
C LEU A 65 -20.57 1.64 -3.70
N GLY A 66 -19.69 2.16 -2.85
CA GLY A 66 -19.82 2.13 -1.39
C GLY A 66 -19.31 0.86 -0.68
N GLU A 67 -18.97 -0.19 -1.45
CA GLU A 67 -18.48 -1.47 -0.94
C GLU A 67 -16.96 -1.58 -1.00
N LEU A 68 -16.34 -2.13 0.05
CA LEU A 68 -14.89 -2.38 0.05
C LEU A 68 -14.55 -3.49 -0.95
N ARG A 69 -13.61 -3.20 -1.85
CA ARG A 69 -13.11 -4.16 -2.85
C ARG A 69 -11.67 -4.57 -2.59
N ALA A 70 -10.90 -3.66 -2.00
CA ALA A 70 -9.54 -3.91 -1.57
C ALA A 70 -9.15 -3.00 -0.41
N GLY A 71 -8.18 -3.43 0.39
CA GLY A 71 -7.61 -2.70 1.51
C GLY A 71 -6.10 -2.95 1.56
N VAL A 72 -5.36 -1.99 2.11
CA VAL A 72 -3.91 -2.09 2.28
C VAL A 72 -3.49 -1.28 3.49
N GLY A 73 -2.46 -1.76 4.19
CA GLY A 73 -1.80 -1.03 5.26
C GLY A 73 -0.48 -0.44 4.79
N MET A 74 -0.07 0.66 5.42
CA MET A 74 1.25 1.24 5.23
C MET A 74 1.84 1.83 6.52
N ARG A 75 3.16 1.88 6.55
CA ARG A 75 3.97 2.48 7.64
C ARG A 75 5.16 3.21 7.05
N GLY A 76 5.37 4.46 7.44
CA GLY A 76 6.55 5.22 7.07
C GLY A 76 7.81 4.71 7.77
N GLY A 77 8.93 4.63 7.05
CA GLY A 77 10.21 4.19 7.62
C GLY A 77 10.76 5.11 8.70
N ALA A 78 10.33 6.38 8.74
CA ALA A 78 10.69 7.32 9.82
C ALA A 78 10.02 7.00 11.17
N GLU A 79 8.93 6.23 11.18
CA GLU A 79 8.11 6.00 12.38
C GLU A 79 8.68 4.89 13.28
N GLY A 80 9.70 4.16 12.83
CA GLY A 80 10.31 3.09 13.59
C GLY A 80 10.79 1.91 12.72
N PRO A 81 11.01 0.73 13.33
CA PRO A 81 11.35 -0.48 12.59
C PRO A 81 10.19 -0.91 11.68
N LEU A 82 10.52 -1.47 10.52
CA LEU A 82 9.55 -2.05 9.60
C LEU A 82 9.37 -3.53 9.93
N PHE A 83 8.17 -4.07 9.77
CA PHE A 83 7.87 -5.45 10.13
C PHE A 83 8.68 -6.44 9.27
N LEU A 84 8.79 -6.20 7.97
CA LEU A 84 9.57 -7.07 7.08
C LEU A 84 11.08 -7.13 7.38
N GLU A 85 11.61 -6.24 8.23
CA GLU A 85 13.01 -6.31 8.66
C GLU A 85 13.26 -7.55 9.54
N HIS A 86 12.21 -8.16 10.11
CA HIS A 86 12.31 -9.48 10.74
C HIS A 86 12.81 -10.56 9.76
N TYR A 87 12.57 -10.42 8.46
CA TYR A 87 12.99 -11.40 7.46
C TYR A 87 14.39 -11.20 6.91
N LEU A 88 15.02 -10.06 7.21
CA LEU A 88 16.30 -9.66 6.65
C LEU A 88 17.40 -9.75 7.72
N ASP A 89 18.63 -9.99 7.28
CA ASP A 89 19.81 -10.03 8.18
C ASP A 89 20.35 -8.62 8.49
N GLN A 90 19.82 -7.61 7.82
CA GLN A 90 20.25 -6.22 7.87
C GLN A 90 19.06 -5.29 7.64
N PRO A 91 19.17 -3.99 8.01
CA PRO A 91 18.13 -3.01 7.73
C PRO A 91 17.75 -2.99 6.25
N VAL A 92 16.47 -2.79 5.95
CA VAL A 92 15.98 -2.90 4.56
C VAL A 92 16.67 -1.90 3.63
N CYS A 93 17.06 -0.73 4.14
CA CYS A 93 17.77 0.29 3.37
C CYS A 93 19.11 -0.25 2.84
N ASP A 94 19.84 -1.01 3.66
CA ASP A 94 21.12 -1.59 3.27
C ASP A 94 20.91 -2.76 2.30
N ALA A 95 19.84 -3.54 2.50
CA ALA A 95 19.47 -4.60 1.56
C ALA A 95 19.19 -4.01 0.16
N ILE A 96 18.42 -2.91 0.08
CA ILE A 96 18.17 -2.23 -1.20
C ILE A 96 19.47 -1.74 -1.84
N ARG A 97 20.36 -1.10 -1.08
CA ARG A 97 21.64 -0.56 -1.60
C ARG A 97 22.57 -1.62 -2.18
N GLN A 98 22.44 -2.88 -1.78
CA GLN A 98 23.23 -3.97 -2.38
C GLN A 98 22.81 -4.29 -3.82
N HIS A 99 21.60 -3.90 -4.23
CA HIS A 99 21.05 -4.20 -5.55
C HIS A 99 21.01 -2.98 -6.48
N THR A 100 21.27 -1.77 -5.99
CA THR A 100 21.17 -0.54 -6.79
C THR A 100 22.00 0.61 -6.22
N ASP A 101 22.47 1.48 -7.10
CA ASP A 101 23.15 2.75 -6.75
C ASP A 101 22.16 3.91 -6.52
N LEU A 102 20.85 3.66 -6.62
CA LEU A 102 19.83 4.68 -6.38
C LEU A 102 19.84 5.15 -4.91
N PRO A 103 19.49 6.42 -4.64
CA PRO A 103 19.46 6.95 -3.28
C PRO A 103 18.38 6.26 -2.45
N VAL A 104 18.78 5.81 -1.25
CA VAL A 104 17.89 5.20 -0.27
C VAL A 104 17.97 6.02 1.02
N HIS A 105 16.84 6.64 1.41
CA HIS A 105 16.71 7.39 2.66
C HIS A 105 15.59 6.77 3.47
N ARG A 106 15.84 6.44 4.74
CA ARG A 106 14.87 5.73 5.59
C ARG A 106 13.52 6.45 5.68
N GLU A 107 13.54 7.77 5.77
CA GLU A 107 12.32 8.61 5.81
C GLU A 107 11.49 8.54 4.52
N ARG A 108 12.10 8.14 3.40
CA ARG A 108 11.46 7.98 2.10
C ARG A 108 11.19 6.52 1.73
N VAL A 109 11.42 5.60 2.66
CA VAL A 109 10.99 4.20 2.55
C VAL A 109 9.62 4.06 3.21
N VAL A 110 8.70 3.39 2.54
CA VAL A 110 7.40 3.00 3.10
C VAL A 110 7.24 1.50 3.04
N GLU A 111 6.82 0.90 4.14
CA GLU A 111 6.37 -0.49 4.15
C GLU A 111 4.91 -0.56 3.77
N VAL A 112 4.58 -1.48 2.87
CA VAL A 112 3.22 -1.81 2.46
C VAL A 112 2.94 -3.26 2.84
N GLY A 113 1.85 -3.47 3.57
CA GLY A 113 1.41 -4.78 4.05
C GLY A 113 -0.10 -4.82 4.20
N ASN A 114 -0.62 -5.84 4.88
CA ASN A 114 -2.07 -6.02 5.07
C ASN A 114 -2.89 -5.90 3.77
N LEU A 115 -2.30 -6.24 2.61
CA LEU A 115 -2.96 -6.08 1.32
C LEU A 115 -3.98 -7.20 1.11
N ALA A 116 -5.25 -6.82 1.04
CA ALA A 116 -6.37 -7.71 0.81
C ALA A 116 -7.22 -7.20 -0.36
N ALA A 117 -7.74 -8.10 -1.19
CA ALA A 117 -8.64 -7.74 -2.28
C ALA A 117 -9.58 -8.90 -2.61
N LEU A 118 -10.85 -8.58 -2.89
CA LEU A 118 -11.87 -9.59 -3.26
C LEU A 118 -11.66 -10.18 -4.66
N ALA A 119 -10.85 -9.53 -5.50
CA ALA A 119 -10.52 -10.01 -6.82
C ALA A 119 -9.15 -9.47 -7.27
N PRO A 120 -8.41 -10.19 -8.14
CA PRO A 120 -7.14 -9.71 -8.69
C PRO A 120 -7.25 -8.37 -9.41
N GLY A 121 -8.41 -8.06 -9.99
CA GLY A 121 -8.68 -6.75 -10.61
C GLY A 121 -8.64 -5.60 -9.61
N ALA A 122 -9.27 -5.77 -8.44
CA ALA A 122 -9.28 -4.76 -7.38
C ALA A 122 -7.88 -4.56 -6.79
N GLY A 123 -7.12 -5.64 -6.62
CA GLY A 123 -5.71 -5.56 -6.18
C GLY A 123 -4.84 -4.75 -7.15
N ARG A 124 -4.98 -4.96 -8.46
CA ARG A 124 -4.24 -4.16 -9.46
C ARG A 124 -4.64 -2.68 -9.43
N LEU A 125 -5.93 -2.37 -9.32
CA LEU A 125 -6.40 -0.98 -9.20
C LEU A 125 -5.81 -0.31 -7.95
N LEU A 126 -5.80 -1.03 -6.82
CA LEU A 126 -5.19 -0.54 -5.60
C LEU A 126 -3.69 -0.28 -5.76
N ILE A 127 -2.92 -1.17 -6.42
CA ILE A 127 -1.48 -0.96 -6.67
C ILE A 127 -1.25 0.32 -7.49
N ILE A 128 -2.06 0.57 -8.53
CA ILE A 128 -1.92 1.78 -9.34
C ILE A 128 -2.23 3.03 -8.52
N ALA A 129 -3.35 3.03 -7.78
CA ALA A 129 -3.74 4.16 -6.94
C ALA A 129 -2.70 4.43 -5.85
N LEU A 130 -2.20 3.37 -5.20
CA LEU A 130 -1.18 3.45 -4.17
C LEU A 130 0.14 3.98 -4.73
N THR A 131 0.57 3.54 -5.92
CA THR A 131 1.80 4.05 -6.54
C THR A 131 1.72 5.56 -6.79
N HIS A 132 0.57 6.05 -7.24
CA HIS A 132 0.35 7.49 -7.38
C HIS A 132 0.39 8.20 -6.02
N TYR A 133 -0.34 7.69 -5.03
CA TYR A 133 -0.40 8.28 -3.71
C TYR A 133 1.00 8.38 -3.07
N LEU A 134 1.74 7.26 -3.04
CA LEU A 134 3.07 7.20 -2.45
C LEU A 134 4.07 8.14 -3.15
N ALA A 135 4.03 8.22 -4.48
CA ALA A 135 4.89 9.12 -5.24
C ALA A 135 4.64 10.59 -4.86
N THR A 136 3.37 10.98 -4.72
CA THR A 136 2.98 12.35 -4.34
C THR A 136 3.20 12.63 -2.86
N SER A 137 3.25 11.61 -2.01
CA SER A 137 3.58 11.73 -0.59
C SER A 137 5.09 11.81 -0.32
N GLY A 138 5.94 11.81 -1.35
CA GLY A 138 7.39 11.99 -1.23
C GLY A 138 8.18 10.71 -0.92
N TYR A 139 7.52 9.55 -0.89
CA TYR A 139 8.21 8.26 -0.77
C TYR A 139 8.93 7.91 -2.07
N THR A 140 10.12 7.33 -1.95
CA THR A 140 10.94 6.90 -3.09
C THR A 140 11.06 5.38 -3.19
N TRP A 141 10.90 4.67 -2.08
CA TRP A 141 10.97 3.21 -2.02
C TRP A 141 9.75 2.64 -1.33
N VAL A 142 9.09 1.68 -1.98
CA VAL A 142 8.08 0.84 -1.35
C VAL A 142 8.68 -0.53 -1.07
N VAL A 143 8.50 -1.05 0.13
CA VAL A 143 8.94 -2.39 0.53
C VAL A 143 7.75 -3.19 1.01
N PHE A 144 7.67 -4.46 0.63
CA PHE A 144 6.51 -5.30 0.96
C PHE A 144 6.87 -6.78 0.97
N THR A 145 6.07 -7.57 1.67
CA THR A 145 6.12 -9.03 1.60
C THR A 145 5.06 -9.51 0.62
N GLY A 146 5.49 -10.01 -0.54
CA GLY A 146 4.61 -10.36 -1.66
C GLY A 146 4.47 -11.85 -1.88
N THR A 147 3.23 -12.34 -1.95
CA THR A 147 2.92 -13.69 -2.43
C THR A 147 3.05 -13.75 -3.96
N PRO A 148 3.20 -14.95 -4.58
CA PRO A 148 3.23 -15.08 -6.04
C PRO A 148 2.03 -14.45 -6.75
N MET A 149 0.84 -14.48 -6.13
CA MET A 149 -0.35 -13.82 -6.66
C MET A 149 -0.19 -12.30 -6.72
N LEU A 150 0.38 -11.69 -5.67
CA LEU A 150 0.66 -10.26 -5.67
C LEU A 150 1.73 -9.91 -6.71
N LEU A 151 2.81 -10.68 -6.78
CA LEU A 151 3.88 -10.48 -7.77
C LEU A 151 3.36 -10.57 -9.22
N ASN A 152 2.40 -11.47 -9.49
CA ASN A 152 1.74 -11.52 -10.80
C ASN A 152 0.99 -10.22 -11.14
N SER A 153 0.42 -9.55 -10.13
CA SER A 153 -0.24 -8.27 -10.31
C SER A 153 0.74 -7.16 -10.69
N PHE A 154 1.92 -7.11 -10.05
CA PHE A 154 3.02 -6.21 -10.43
C PHE A 154 3.50 -6.48 -11.86
N GLN A 155 3.74 -7.74 -12.22
CA GLN A 155 4.17 -8.15 -13.56
C GLN A 155 3.18 -7.71 -14.67
N ARG A 156 1.86 -7.86 -14.46
CA ARG A 156 0.84 -7.37 -15.42
C ARG A 156 0.84 -5.85 -15.57
N LEU A 157 1.24 -5.15 -14.52
CA LEU A 157 1.47 -3.71 -14.53
C LEU A 157 2.85 -3.32 -15.07
N THR A 158 3.64 -4.31 -15.51
CA THR A 158 5.02 -4.20 -15.99
C THR A 158 6.01 -3.69 -14.95
N LEU A 159 5.60 -3.64 -13.68
CA LEU A 159 6.44 -3.23 -12.56
C LEU A 159 7.36 -4.40 -12.16
N SER A 160 8.65 -4.10 -11.98
CA SER A 160 9.68 -5.09 -11.66
C SER A 160 10.37 -4.74 -10.34
N PRO A 161 9.77 -5.05 -9.19
CA PRO A 161 10.42 -4.84 -7.90
C PRO A 161 11.64 -5.76 -7.75
N ILE A 162 12.65 -5.27 -7.02
CA ILE A 162 13.83 -6.01 -6.63
C ILE A 162 13.44 -7.04 -5.58
N ASP A 163 13.97 -8.25 -5.73
CA ASP A 163 13.82 -9.33 -4.78
C ASP A 163 14.93 -9.26 -3.73
N LEU A 164 14.55 -9.04 -2.47
CA LEU A 164 15.48 -8.92 -1.34
C LEU A 164 15.65 -10.23 -0.57
N GLY A 165 14.87 -11.28 -0.89
CA GLY A 165 14.96 -12.58 -0.23
C GLY A 165 13.62 -13.19 0.20
N PRO A 166 13.65 -14.43 0.72
CA PRO A 166 12.45 -15.10 1.22
C PRO A 166 11.94 -14.48 2.52
N ALA A 167 10.63 -14.38 2.68
CA ALA A 167 10.02 -14.09 3.98
C ALA A 167 9.88 -15.39 4.79
N ASP A 168 10.99 -15.82 5.38
CA ASP A 168 11.06 -17.08 6.15
C ASP A 168 10.24 -16.98 7.46
N PRO A 169 9.15 -17.76 7.60
CA PRO A 169 8.31 -17.73 8.80
C PRO A 169 9.02 -18.16 10.08
N LEU A 170 10.16 -18.87 10.00
CA LEU A 170 10.94 -19.24 11.18
C LEU A 170 11.47 -18.00 11.92
N ARG A 171 11.67 -16.89 11.21
CA ARG A 171 12.14 -15.63 11.79
C ARG A 171 11.07 -14.92 12.65
N LEU A 172 9.79 -15.33 12.55
CA LEU A 172 8.70 -14.79 13.36
C LEU A 172 8.42 -15.58 14.65
N GLY A 173 9.06 -16.74 14.85
CA GLY A 173 8.75 -17.60 16.00
C GLY A 173 7.28 -18.04 16.03
N GLU A 174 6.61 -17.90 17.18
CA GLU A 174 5.21 -18.30 17.36
C GLU A 174 4.21 -17.41 16.61
N ALA A 175 4.55 -16.13 16.35
CA ALA A 175 3.67 -15.19 15.66
C ALA A 175 3.30 -15.67 14.24
N ARG A 176 4.09 -16.59 13.65
CA ARG A 176 3.75 -17.21 12.35
C ARG A 176 2.43 -17.99 12.37
N LEU A 177 2.00 -18.49 13.53
CA LEU A 177 0.80 -19.33 13.67
C LEU A 177 -0.47 -18.55 13.32
N GLU A 178 -0.48 -17.25 13.58
CA GLU A 178 -1.57 -16.33 13.23
C GLU A 178 -1.77 -16.22 11.71
N TRP A 179 -0.77 -16.56 10.91
CA TRP A 179 -0.81 -16.39 9.45
C TRP A 179 -1.34 -17.62 8.69
N GLY A 180 -1.77 -18.68 9.40
CA GLY A 180 -2.32 -19.89 8.79
C GLY A 180 -1.42 -20.45 7.67
N SER A 181 -1.98 -20.62 6.48
CA SER A 181 -1.27 -21.11 5.29
C SER A 181 -0.58 -20.02 4.45
N TYR A 182 -0.56 -18.76 4.89
CA TYR A 182 0.03 -17.65 4.12
C TYR A 182 1.47 -17.93 3.69
N TYR A 183 2.33 -18.41 4.60
CA TYR A 183 3.73 -18.72 4.28
C TYR A 183 3.92 -19.96 3.40
N ALA A 184 2.91 -20.82 3.27
CA ALA A 184 2.94 -21.92 2.30
C ALA A 184 2.98 -21.40 0.85
N THR A 185 2.59 -20.14 0.63
CA THR A 185 2.73 -19.46 -0.67
C THR A 185 4.16 -19.03 -1.00
N GLN A 186 5.12 -19.23 -0.08
CA GLN A 186 6.51 -18.82 -0.20
C GLN A 186 6.65 -17.32 -0.53
N PRO A 187 6.09 -16.43 0.32
CA PRO A 187 6.18 -15.00 0.08
C PRO A 187 7.63 -14.51 0.13
N ARG A 188 7.88 -13.41 -0.57
CA ARG A 188 9.22 -12.81 -0.71
C ARG A 188 9.21 -11.35 -0.30
N VAL A 189 10.32 -10.89 0.28
CA VAL A 189 10.53 -9.48 0.59
C VAL A 189 10.96 -8.79 -0.69
N MET A 190 10.23 -7.75 -1.08
CA MET A 190 10.43 -7.04 -2.33
C MET A 190 10.61 -5.54 -2.08
N ALA A 191 11.36 -4.88 -2.94
CA ALA A 191 11.52 -3.43 -2.95
C ALA A 191 11.25 -2.85 -4.35
N GLY A 192 10.36 -1.87 -4.44
CA GLY A 192 10.06 -1.14 -5.68
C GLY A 192 10.52 0.31 -5.60
N TYR A 193 11.21 0.78 -6.63
CA TYR A 193 11.52 2.19 -6.78
C TYR A 193 10.29 2.94 -7.32
N ILE A 194 9.67 3.76 -6.46
CA ILE A 194 8.38 4.39 -6.72
C ILE A 194 8.43 5.34 -7.93
N PRO A 195 9.44 6.20 -8.10
CA PRO A 195 9.49 7.12 -9.25
C PRO A 195 9.52 6.39 -10.59
N GLU A 196 10.22 5.26 -10.70
CA GLU A 196 10.23 4.46 -11.92
C GLU A 196 8.86 3.80 -12.16
N GLY A 197 8.29 3.18 -11.13
CA GLY A 197 6.97 2.58 -11.23
C GLY A 197 5.89 3.59 -11.64
N PHE A 198 5.89 4.77 -11.03
CA PHE A 198 4.99 5.86 -11.38
C PHE A 198 5.12 6.26 -12.86
N ASN A 199 6.35 6.53 -13.32
CA ASN A 199 6.62 6.89 -14.71
C ASN A 199 6.18 5.79 -15.69
N GLN A 200 6.36 4.52 -15.33
CA GLN A 200 5.94 3.41 -16.16
C GLN A 200 4.41 3.33 -16.28
N LEU A 201 3.68 3.49 -15.18
CA LEU A 201 2.22 3.53 -15.20
C LEU A 201 1.70 4.74 -15.99
N GLN A 202 2.34 5.90 -15.86
CA GLN A 202 2.03 7.11 -16.61
C GLN A 202 2.27 6.93 -18.11
N ARG A 203 3.43 6.41 -18.53
CA ARG A 203 3.75 6.14 -19.96
C ARG A 203 2.76 5.19 -20.62
N ARG A 204 2.16 4.28 -19.85
CA ARG A 204 1.10 3.39 -20.33
C ARG A 204 -0.29 4.06 -20.35
N GLY A 205 -0.41 5.32 -19.95
CA GLY A 205 -1.68 6.05 -19.86
C GLY A 205 -2.64 5.43 -18.85
N LEU A 206 -2.17 4.72 -17.81
CA LEU A 206 -3.07 4.05 -16.86
C LEU A 206 -3.88 5.05 -16.04
N PHE A 207 -3.26 6.14 -15.60
CA PHE A 207 -3.97 7.19 -14.85
C PHE A 207 -5.05 7.86 -15.69
N GLU A 208 -4.76 8.17 -16.96
CA GLU A 208 -5.73 8.75 -17.90
C GLU A 208 -6.88 7.80 -18.22
N ARG A 209 -6.57 6.53 -18.56
CA ARG A 209 -7.58 5.52 -18.86
C ARG A 209 -8.53 5.25 -17.69
N MET A 210 -8.02 5.40 -16.48
CA MET A 210 -8.81 5.28 -15.25
C MET A 210 -9.37 6.61 -14.78
N ARG A 211 -9.20 7.73 -15.52
CA ARG A 211 -9.63 9.07 -15.12
C ARG A 211 -9.26 9.37 -13.66
N TYR A 212 -8.02 9.06 -13.29
CA TYR A 212 -7.53 9.16 -11.93
C TYR A 212 -7.52 10.63 -11.49
N GLN A 213 -8.27 10.94 -10.42
CA GLN A 213 -8.40 12.29 -9.88
C GLN A 213 -7.95 12.28 -8.41
N PRO A 214 -6.73 12.75 -8.11
CA PRO A 214 -6.24 12.84 -6.74
C PRO A 214 -6.78 14.08 -6.02
N ASP A 215 -7.23 13.91 -4.79
CA ASP A 215 -7.68 15.00 -3.91
C ASP A 215 -6.53 15.53 -3.03
N TYR A 216 -5.46 14.75 -2.86
CA TYR A 216 -4.27 15.10 -2.08
C TYR A 216 -3.29 16.04 -2.81
N LEU A 217 -3.63 16.50 -4.02
CA LEU A 217 -2.85 17.52 -4.75
C LEU A 217 -3.35 18.95 -4.49
N GLN A 218 -4.48 19.15 -3.79
CA GLN A 218 -5.07 20.48 -3.56
C GLN A 218 -4.50 21.22 -2.34
N THR A 219 -3.18 21.20 -2.16
CA THR A 219 -2.48 22.13 -1.25
C THR A 219 -1.64 23.09 -2.08
N GLY A 220 -2.22 24.26 -2.36
CA GLY A 220 -1.48 25.48 -2.70
C GLY A 220 -1.64 26.53 -1.57
N PRO A 221 -0.71 27.49 -1.43
CA PRO A 221 -0.19 28.18 -2.60
C PRO A 221 1.35 28.30 -2.68
N GLU A 222 1.86 28.22 -3.91
CA GLU A 222 2.94 29.10 -4.34
C GLU A 222 2.41 30.54 -4.30
N ILE A 223 2.96 31.36 -3.39
CA ILE A 223 3.06 32.80 -3.59
C ILE A 223 4.52 33.17 -3.31
N ALA A 224 5.36 33.02 -4.33
CA ALA A 224 6.50 33.90 -4.50
C ALA A 224 6.04 35.00 -5.46
N ASN A 225 5.38 36.01 -4.91
CA ASN A 225 5.29 37.31 -5.58
C ASN A 225 6.66 37.97 -5.42
N ASP A 226 7.58 37.68 -6.34
CA ASP A 226 8.62 38.65 -6.66
C ASP A 226 8.00 39.65 -7.64
N CYS A 227 7.68 40.82 -7.11
CA CYS A 227 7.44 42.03 -7.88
C CYS A 227 8.37 43.11 -7.32
N ALA A 228 9.34 43.50 -8.17
CA ALA A 228 10.18 44.70 -8.13
C ALA A 228 11.25 44.81 -7.03
#